data_AF-A0AAE0ZPW6-F1
#
_entry.id   AF-A0AAE0ZPW6-F1
#
_cell.length_a   1.000
_cell.length_b   1.000
_cell.length_c   1.000
_cell.angle_alpha   90.00
_cell.angle_beta   90.00
_cell.angle_gamma   90.00
#
_symmetry.space_group_name_H-M   'P 1'
#
loop_
_entity.id
_entity.type
_entity.pdbx_description
1 polymer ?
#
loop_
_entity_poly.entity_id
_entity_poly.type
_entity_poly.pdbx_seq_one_letter_code
_entity_poly.pdbx_strand_id
1 'polypeptide(L)'
;MTSLNTNTTAIGGIRERHARDDRGRENILCYQKDRYRSQDIMVHELSHCNHFLGAAVGIQGWDGRLRAAYAHAKKTGLFEDTYFMENAQEYFKFVQYPDGVQGPIATRDALKDYDPDLYNLIKEIFPCDNTYLKRCESNRTQEDFQQLRMNCEPKARCKDNHPACEFWLGTNKCTENQRFMSFECRKSCGVCTADENCSDEHVNCGFCASTGECAVNPGYMLFSCKMSCKVS
;
A
#
# COMPACT_ATOMS: atom_id res chain seq x y z
N MET A 1 20.48 16.26 -38.66
CA MET A 1 19.34 15.38 -38.98
C MET A 1 19.71 13.99 -38.52
N THR A 2 19.23 13.60 -37.35
CA THR A 2 19.41 12.26 -36.81
C THR A 2 18.02 11.77 -36.44
N SER A 3 17.62 10.71 -37.13
CA SER A 3 16.31 10.08 -37.08
C SER A 3 15.85 9.80 -35.65
N LEU A 4 14.81 10.50 -35.21
CA LEU A 4 14.03 10.13 -34.04
C LEU A 4 13.12 8.97 -34.46
N ASN A 5 13.58 7.76 -34.16
CA ASN A 5 12.82 6.54 -34.39
C ASN A 5 11.54 6.60 -33.53
N THR A 6 10.37 6.53 -34.17
CA THR A 6 9.03 6.71 -33.58
C THR A 6 8.55 5.53 -32.72
N ASN A 7 9.45 4.77 -32.08
CA ASN A 7 9.13 3.50 -31.42
C ASN A 7 9.67 3.36 -29.98
N THR A 8 10.01 4.45 -29.31
CA THR A 8 10.37 4.40 -27.88
C THR A 8 9.76 5.56 -27.11
N THR A 9 8.64 5.31 -26.44
CA THR A 9 8.10 6.17 -25.38
C THR A 9 7.69 5.27 -24.22
N ALA A 10 8.72 4.80 -23.51
CA ALA A 10 8.62 4.03 -22.28
C ALA A 10 9.90 4.26 -21.47
N ILE A 11 9.84 5.18 -20.49
CA ILE A 11 10.97 5.44 -19.59
C ILE A 11 10.42 5.63 -18.18
N GLY A 12 10.11 4.51 -17.51
CA GLY A 12 9.97 4.48 -16.05
C GLY A 12 11.27 4.98 -15.41
N GLY A 13 11.14 5.86 -14.43
CA GLY A 13 12.19 6.77 -13.95
C GLY A 13 13.60 6.17 -13.84
N ILE A 14 14.49 6.64 -14.73
CA ILE A 14 15.95 6.40 -14.62
C ILE A 14 16.55 7.62 -13.94
N ARG A 15 17.47 7.44 -12.99
CA ARG A 15 18.13 8.47 -12.17
C ARG A 15 18.63 9.74 -12.90
N GLU A 16 18.86 9.69 -14.21
CA GLU A 16 19.35 10.83 -15.02
C GLU A 16 18.27 11.50 -15.89
N ARG A 17 17.06 10.93 -15.96
CA ARG A 17 15.92 11.55 -16.66
C ARG A 17 14.80 11.74 -15.67
N HIS A 18 14.62 13.00 -15.25
CA HIS A 18 13.43 13.50 -14.58
C HIS A 18 12.18 12.75 -15.06
N ALA A 19 11.38 12.24 -14.12
CA ALA A 19 10.14 11.51 -14.36
C ALA A 19 9.29 12.18 -15.45
N ARG A 20 9.46 11.75 -16.70
CA ARG A 20 8.54 12.04 -17.80
C ARG A 20 7.76 10.76 -18.02
N ASP A 21 6.71 10.60 -17.23
CA ASP A 21 5.66 9.66 -17.57
C ASP A 21 4.72 10.35 -18.56
N ASP A 22 4.94 10.12 -19.86
CA ASP A 22 4.02 10.49 -20.93
C ASP A 22 2.98 9.38 -21.21
N ARG A 23 3.17 8.18 -20.66
CA ARG A 23 2.30 7.01 -20.83
C ARG A 23 1.01 7.11 -20.01
N GLY A 24 1.08 7.73 -18.83
CA GLY A 24 -0.09 7.98 -17.98
C GLY A 24 -1.01 9.12 -18.46
N ARG A 25 -0.57 9.99 -19.39
CA ARG A 25 -1.31 11.21 -19.75
C ARG A 25 -2.64 10.93 -20.46
N GLU A 26 -2.64 9.99 -21.39
CA GLU A 26 -3.84 9.60 -22.15
C GLU A 26 -4.83 8.83 -21.26
N ASN A 27 -4.29 8.06 -20.31
CA ASN A 27 -5.03 7.29 -19.32
C ASN A 27 -5.69 8.19 -18.27
N ILE A 28 -4.98 9.21 -17.76
CA ILE A 28 -5.54 10.24 -16.86
C ILE A 28 -6.74 10.96 -17.49
N LEU A 29 -6.69 11.20 -18.79
CA LEU A 29 -7.73 11.90 -19.55
C LEU A 29 -8.79 10.97 -20.14
N CYS A 30 -8.63 9.65 -19.98
CA CYS A 30 -9.51 8.61 -20.52
C CYS A 30 -9.82 8.79 -22.02
N TYR A 31 -8.76 9.03 -22.80
CA TYR A 31 -8.89 9.19 -24.24
C TYR A 31 -9.51 7.93 -24.87
N GLN A 32 -10.48 8.10 -25.78
CA GLN A 32 -11.19 6.96 -26.36
C GLN A 32 -10.29 5.97 -27.13
N LYS A 33 -9.14 6.46 -27.62
CA LYS A 33 -8.13 5.68 -28.36
C LYS A 33 -6.98 5.18 -27.51
N ASP A 34 -7.03 5.36 -26.18
CA ASP A 34 -6.01 4.84 -25.28
C ASP A 34 -5.95 3.31 -25.39
N ARG A 35 -4.76 2.79 -25.71
CA ARG A 35 -4.48 1.35 -25.80
C ARG A 35 -4.66 0.65 -24.45
N TYR A 36 -4.43 1.38 -23.35
CA TYR A 36 -4.46 0.85 -21.99
C TYR A 36 -5.68 1.31 -21.20
N ARG A 37 -6.77 1.65 -21.88
CA ARG A 37 -8.01 2.15 -21.26
C ARG A 37 -8.62 1.25 -20.18
N SER A 38 -8.33 -0.06 -20.23
CA SER A 38 -8.75 -1.04 -19.22
C SER A 38 -7.85 -1.09 -17.99
N GLN A 39 -6.66 -0.49 -18.05
CA GLN A 39 -5.63 -0.46 -17.02
C GLN A 39 -5.46 0.97 -16.46
N ASP A 40 -4.72 1.12 -15.36
CA ASP A 40 -4.32 2.41 -14.81
C ASP A 40 -2.81 2.61 -14.94
N ILE A 41 -2.35 2.95 -16.15
CA ILE A 41 -0.91 3.08 -16.43
C ILE A 41 -0.26 4.15 -15.55
N MET A 42 -1.01 5.18 -15.15
CA MET A 42 -0.49 6.20 -14.23
C MET A 42 -0.07 5.58 -12.90
N VAL A 43 -0.92 4.76 -12.27
CA VAL A 43 -0.56 4.08 -11.02
C VAL A 43 0.64 3.15 -11.22
N HIS A 44 0.78 2.52 -12.38
CA HIS A 44 1.91 1.66 -12.70
C HIS A 44 3.23 2.47 -12.75
N GLU A 45 3.27 3.55 -13.53
CA GLU A 45 4.48 4.36 -13.68
C GLU A 45 4.81 5.14 -12.40
N LEU A 46 3.78 5.53 -11.65
CA LEU A 46 3.93 6.12 -10.32
C LEU A 46 4.56 5.12 -9.35
N SER A 47 4.27 3.82 -9.46
CA SER A 47 4.92 2.79 -8.63
C SER A 47 6.43 2.73 -8.87
N HIS A 48 6.86 2.78 -10.13
CA HIS A 48 8.28 2.87 -10.49
C HIS A 48 8.92 4.13 -9.92
N CYS A 49 8.24 5.28 -10.00
CA CYS A 49 8.73 6.51 -9.40
C CYS A 49 8.92 6.40 -7.89
N ASN A 50 7.95 5.80 -7.18
CA ASN A 50 8.04 5.58 -5.73
C ASN A 50 9.16 4.61 -5.35
N HIS A 51 9.41 3.59 -6.15
CA HIS A 51 10.58 2.73 -5.97
C HIS A 51 11.87 3.53 -6.13
N PHE A 52 12.12 4.12 -7.29
CA PHE A 52 13.44 4.70 -7.60
C PHE A 52 13.77 5.96 -6.84
N LEU A 53 12.79 6.85 -6.63
CA LEU A 53 13.01 8.15 -5.98
C LEU A 53 12.70 8.12 -4.49
N GLY A 54 11.80 7.22 -4.07
CA GLY A 54 11.42 7.05 -2.67
C GLY A 54 12.24 5.93 -2.02
N ALA A 55 11.81 4.69 -2.21
CA ALA A 55 12.26 3.56 -1.41
C ALA A 55 13.74 3.19 -1.61
N ALA A 56 14.23 3.16 -2.86
CA ALA A 56 15.63 2.85 -3.14
C ALA A 56 16.61 3.91 -2.58
N VAL A 57 16.13 5.13 -2.32
CA VAL A 57 16.92 6.22 -1.75
C VAL A 57 16.76 6.32 -0.24
N GLY A 58 15.53 6.19 0.25
CA GLY A 58 15.16 6.45 1.64
C GLY A 58 15.17 5.24 2.56
N ILE A 59 15.14 4.01 2.02
CA ILE A 59 15.01 2.79 2.82
C ILE A 59 16.28 1.93 2.67
N GLN A 60 16.99 1.75 3.77
CA GLN A 60 18.21 0.95 3.79
C GLN A 60 17.94 -0.50 3.36
N GLY A 61 18.77 -1.01 2.44
CA GLY A 61 18.70 -2.40 1.97
C GLY A 61 17.51 -2.71 1.07
N TRP A 62 16.70 -1.72 0.67
CA TRP A 62 15.50 -1.89 -0.14
C TRP A 62 15.71 -2.76 -1.39
N ASP A 63 16.64 -2.39 -2.28
CA ASP A 63 16.86 -3.12 -3.53
C ASP A 63 17.39 -4.55 -3.33
N GLY A 64 18.02 -4.82 -2.18
CA GLY A 64 18.43 -6.17 -1.80
C GLY A 64 17.22 -7.03 -1.43
N ARG A 65 16.32 -6.49 -0.61
CA ARG A 65 15.07 -7.15 -0.21
C ARG A 65 14.14 -7.37 -1.41
N LEU A 66 14.00 -6.37 -2.28
CA LEU A 66 13.21 -6.50 -3.50
C LEU A 66 13.72 -7.60 -4.43
N ARG A 67 15.04 -7.67 -4.66
CA ARG A 67 15.64 -8.74 -5.47
C ARG A 67 15.48 -10.12 -4.83
N ALA A 68 15.55 -10.21 -3.51
CA ALA A 68 15.33 -11.46 -2.79
C ALA A 68 13.87 -11.94 -2.92
N ALA A 69 12.90 -11.04 -2.75
CA ALA A 69 11.48 -11.34 -2.94
C ALA A 69 11.19 -11.78 -4.39
N TYR A 70 11.72 -11.05 -5.38
CA TYR A 70 11.60 -11.43 -6.79
C TYR A 70 12.20 -12.81 -7.10
N ALA A 71 13.39 -13.10 -6.57
CA ALA A 71 14.03 -14.41 -6.75
C ALA A 71 13.23 -15.54 -6.08
N HIS A 72 12.61 -15.27 -4.93
CA HIS A 72 11.71 -16.21 -4.27
C HIS A 72 10.47 -16.48 -5.13
N ALA A 73 9.77 -15.44 -5.59
CA ALA A 73 8.60 -15.55 -6.46
C ALA A 73 8.89 -16.37 -7.74
N LYS A 74 10.03 -16.10 -8.39
CA LYS A 74 10.46 -16.86 -9.57
C LYS A 74 10.74 -18.33 -9.27
N LYS A 75 11.26 -18.65 -8.10
CA LYS A 75 11.58 -20.03 -7.69
C LYS A 75 10.31 -20.82 -7.36
N THR A 76 9.29 -20.16 -6.81
CA THR A 76 8.02 -20.79 -6.39
C THR A 76 6.97 -20.80 -7.49
N GLY A 77 7.24 -20.18 -8.65
CA GLY A 77 6.30 -20.11 -9.77
C GLY A 77 5.19 -19.08 -9.58
N LEU A 78 5.38 -18.12 -8.66
CA LEU A 78 4.45 -17.01 -8.53
C LEU A 78 4.51 -16.13 -9.78
N PHE A 79 3.35 -15.69 -10.24
CA PHE A 79 3.22 -14.82 -11.42
C PHE A 79 3.84 -15.41 -12.71
N GLU A 80 3.94 -16.73 -12.82
CA GLU A 80 4.45 -17.42 -14.01
C GLU A 80 3.70 -16.98 -15.28
N ASP A 81 4.44 -16.78 -16.37
CA ASP A 81 3.95 -16.29 -17.66
C ASP A 81 3.28 -14.90 -17.66
N THR A 82 3.51 -14.09 -16.62
CA THR A 82 2.99 -12.72 -16.54
C THR A 82 4.10 -11.66 -16.66
N TYR A 83 3.71 -10.42 -16.95
CA TYR A 83 4.62 -9.28 -17.03
C TYR A 83 5.34 -8.97 -15.70
N PHE A 84 4.82 -9.44 -14.56
CA PHE A 84 5.48 -9.27 -13.25
C PHE A 84 6.85 -9.97 -13.20
N MET A 85 7.06 -11.02 -14.02
CA MET A 85 8.29 -11.81 -14.03
C MET A 85 9.33 -11.35 -15.06
N GLU A 86 9.16 -10.18 -15.69
CA GLU A 86 10.18 -9.64 -16.59
C GLU A 86 11.44 -9.20 -15.84
N ASN A 87 11.29 -8.46 -14.74
CA ASN A 87 12.39 -8.03 -13.89
C ASN A 87 11.90 -7.59 -12.50
N ALA A 88 12.83 -7.36 -11.57
CA ALA A 88 12.51 -7.00 -10.18
C ALA A 88 11.77 -5.64 -10.02
N GLN A 89 11.90 -4.73 -10.98
CA GLN A 89 11.20 -3.43 -10.97
C GLN A 89 9.74 -3.65 -11.36
N GLU A 90 9.50 -4.44 -12.41
CA GLU A 90 8.16 -4.82 -12.85
C GLU A 90 7.44 -5.75 -11.87
N TYR A 91 8.20 -6.50 -11.07
CA TYR A 91 7.66 -7.24 -9.93
C TYR A 91 7.13 -6.32 -8.83
N PHE A 92 7.77 -5.17 -8.57
CA PHE A 92 7.35 -4.23 -7.51
C PHE A 92 6.17 -3.34 -7.90
N LYS A 93 5.69 -3.41 -9.15
CA LYS A 93 4.61 -2.54 -9.58
C LYS A 93 3.34 -2.78 -8.78
N PHE A 94 2.52 -1.75 -8.62
CA PHE A 94 1.22 -1.93 -7.99
C PHE A 94 0.39 -2.96 -8.75
N VAL A 95 -0.21 -3.88 -8.00
CA VAL A 95 -1.19 -4.81 -8.52
C VAL A 95 -2.39 -4.01 -9.02
N GLN A 96 -2.64 -4.14 -10.32
CA GLN A 96 -3.82 -3.58 -10.98
C GLN A 96 -4.67 -4.70 -11.54
N TYR A 97 -5.94 -4.37 -11.80
CA TYR A 97 -6.98 -5.26 -12.32
C TYR A 97 -6.45 -6.45 -13.14
N PRO A 98 -6.86 -7.68 -12.81
CA PRO A 98 -6.38 -8.86 -13.48
C PRO A 98 -6.94 -8.86 -14.89
N ASP A 99 -6.06 -8.67 -15.86
CA ASP A 99 -6.38 -8.75 -17.30
C ASP A 99 -5.66 -9.93 -17.97
N GLY A 100 -5.07 -10.82 -17.17
CA GLY A 100 -4.28 -11.97 -17.62
C GLY A 100 -2.84 -11.61 -17.99
N VAL A 101 -2.54 -10.35 -18.32
CA VAL A 101 -1.17 -9.87 -18.63
C VAL A 101 -0.47 -9.37 -17.36
N GLN A 102 -1.23 -8.70 -16.50
CA GLN A 102 -0.82 -8.28 -15.16
C GLN A 102 -0.95 -9.40 -14.12
N GLY A 103 -1.40 -10.59 -14.50
CA GLY A 103 -1.51 -11.73 -13.58
C GLY A 103 -2.83 -11.82 -12.81
N PRO A 104 -2.93 -12.76 -11.86
CA PRO A 104 -4.22 -13.25 -11.37
C PRO A 104 -4.80 -12.43 -10.21
N ILE A 105 -4.00 -11.57 -9.59
CA ILE A 105 -4.37 -10.88 -8.35
C ILE A 105 -4.90 -9.48 -8.68
N ALA A 106 -6.05 -9.13 -8.10
CA ALA A 106 -6.72 -7.85 -8.31
C ALA A 106 -6.66 -6.91 -7.12
N THR A 107 -6.44 -7.47 -5.93
CA THR A 107 -6.60 -6.75 -4.67
C THR A 107 -5.40 -6.97 -3.79
N ARG A 108 -5.17 -5.98 -2.93
CA ARG A 108 -4.10 -6.01 -1.95
C ARG A 108 -4.26 -7.12 -0.92
N ASP A 109 -5.50 -7.43 -0.54
CA ASP A 109 -5.80 -8.55 0.37
C ASP A 109 -5.47 -9.90 -0.28
N ALA A 110 -5.86 -10.10 -1.54
CA ALA A 110 -5.50 -11.32 -2.26
C ALA A 110 -3.98 -11.45 -2.48
N LEU A 111 -3.26 -10.33 -2.61
CA LEU A 111 -1.80 -10.32 -2.69
C LEU A 111 -1.17 -10.79 -1.38
N LYS A 112 -1.73 -10.43 -0.22
CA LYS A 112 -1.20 -10.83 1.09
C LYS A 112 -1.08 -12.35 1.22
N ASP A 113 -2.09 -13.07 0.75
CA ASP A 113 -2.12 -14.53 0.83
C ASP A 113 -1.31 -15.18 -0.30
N TYR A 114 -1.28 -14.56 -1.48
CA TYR A 114 -0.59 -15.09 -2.67
C TYR A 114 0.93 -14.87 -2.65
N ASP A 115 1.37 -13.65 -2.34
CA ASP A 115 2.76 -13.24 -2.28
C ASP A 115 2.99 -12.30 -1.07
N PRO A 116 3.19 -12.86 0.13
CA PRO A 116 3.39 -12.07 1.34
C PRO A 116 4.67 -11.23 1.30
N ASP A 117 5.67 -11.63 0.51
CA ASP A 117 6.94 -10.89 0.39
C ASP A 117 6.71 -9.59 -0.39
N LEU A 118 6.05 -9.67 -1.55
CA LEU A 118 5.66 -8.49 -2.32
C LEU A 118 4.69 -7.61 -1.54
N TYR A 119 3.68 -8.22 -0.90
CA TYR A 119 2.73 -7.48 -0.05
C TYR A 119 3.45 -6.64 1.01
N ASN A 120 4.42 -7.24 1.72
CA ASN A 120 5.15 -6.56 2.79
C ASN A 120 6.01 -5.40 2.27
N LEU A 121 6.62 -5.53 1.09
CA LEU A 121 7.34 -4.43 0.45
C LEU A 121 6.39 -3.27 0.10
N ILE A 122 5.25 -3.55 -0.53
CA ILE A 122 4.28 -2.49 -0.87
C ILE A 122 3.70 -1.86 0.40
N LYS A 123 3.51 -2.62 1.47
CA LYS A 123 3.02 -2.14 2.77
C LYS A 123 3.97 -1.19 3.48
N GLU A 124 5.28 -1.37 3.30
CA GLU A 124 6.27 -0.46 3.87
C GLU A 124 6.21 0.94 3.24
N ILE A 125 5.94 1.03 1.93
CA ILE A 125 5.78 2.34 1.25
C ILE A 125 4.36 2.91 1.44
N PHE A 126 3.34 2.05 1.34
CA PHE A 126 1.93 2.43 1.37
C PHE A 126 1.20 1.65 2.46
N PRO A 127 1.32 2.06 3.74
CA PRO A 127 0.79 1.27 4.83
C PRO A 127 -0.74 1.29 4.93
N CYS A 128 -1.45 2.15 4.18
CA CYS A 128 -2.84 2.55 4.49
C CYS A 128 -3.89 1.87 3.65
N ASP A 129 -3.49 0.81 2.96
CA ASP A 129 -4.39 0.01 2.13
C ASP A 129 -5.26 0.91 1.25
N ASN A 130 -4.61 1.92 0.64
CA ASN A 130 -5.29 2.85 -0.25
C ASN A 130 -5.99 2.06 -1.35
N THR A 131 -7.28 2.30 -1.52
CA THR A 131 -7.98 1.86 -2.71
C THR A 131 -7.53 2.73 -3.88
N TYR A 132 -7.60 2.18 -5.09
CA TYR A 132 -7.44 2.97 -6.30
C TYR A 132 -8.76 2.95 -7.06
N LEU A 133 -9.16 4.11 -7.56
CA LEU A 133 -10.31 4.21 -8.44
C LEU A 133 -9.86 3.97 -9.87
N LYS A 134 -10.61 3.14 -10.58
CA LYS A 134 -10.41 3.01 -12.02
C LYS A 134 -10.97 4.25 -12.71
N ARG A 135 -10.07 5.14 -13.12
CA ARG A 135 -10.42 6.48 -13.59
C ARG A 135 -11.30 6.50 -14.84
N CYS A 136 -11.16 5.49 -15.71
CA CYS A 136 -11.89 5.43 -16.98
C CYS A 136 -13.21 4.67 -16.93
N GLU A 137 -13.77 4.49 -15.73
CA GLU A 137 -15.15 4.05 -15.54
C GLU A 137 -16.15 5.21 -15.56
N SER A 138 -17.40 4.91 -15.92
CA SER A 138 -18.29 5.78 -16.69
C SER A 138 -18.81 7.06 -16.04
N ASN A 139 -18.59 7.31 -14.74
CA ASN A 139 -19.15 8.52 -14.10
C ASN A 139 -18.18 9.34 -13.23
N ARG A 140 -16.94 8.88 -12.97
CA ARG A 140 -15.91 9.58 -12.16
C ARG A 140 -16.40 10.11 -10.78
N THR A 141 -17.61 9.77 -10.34
CA THR A 141 -18.27 10.37 -9.16
C THR A 141 -17.61 9.95 -7.86
N GLN A 142 -16.80 8.90 -7.88
CA GLN A 142 -16.08 8.42 -6.71
C GLN A 142 -14.76 9.18 -6.48
N GLU A 143 -14.26 9.93 -7.47
CA GLU A 143 -12.99 10.65 -7.36
C GLU A 143 -13.00 11.70 -6.24
N ASP A 144 -14.12 12.40 -6.07
CA ASP A 144 -14.31 13.41 -5.02
C ASP A 144 -14.24 12.84 -3.61
N PHE A 145 -14.47 11.53 -3.46
CA PHE A 145 -14.42 10.81 -2.18
C PHE A 145 -13.11 10.02 -2.00
N GLN A 146 -12.22 10.02 -2.99
CA GLN A 146 -10.97 9.28 -2.93
C GLN A 146 -9.98 9.99 -2.03
N GLN A 147 -9.62 9.34 -0.92
CA GLN A 147 -8.60 9.85 -0.01
C GLN A 147 -7.35 8.99 -0.11
N LEU A 148 -6.32 9.51 -0.77
CA LEU A 148 -4.99 8.90 -0.74
C LEU A 148 -4.32 9.22 0.60
N ARG A 149 -4.03 8.20 1.39
CA ARG A 149 -3.35 8.30 2.68
C ARG A 149 -1.92 7.80 2.52
N MET A 150 -0.96 8.71 2.63
CA MET A 150 0.46 8.36 2.52
C MET A 150 0.99 7.72 3.80
N ASN A 151 0.55 8.22 4.95
CA ASN A 151 0.83 7.66 6.26
C ASN A 151 -0.48 7.28 6.90
N CYS A 152 -0.49 6.16 7.59
CA CYS A 152 -1.67 5.75 8.32
C CYS A 152 -1.42 6.34 9.66
N GLU A 153 -2.31 7.23 10.08
CA GLU A 153 -2.31 7.61 11.47
C GLU A 153 -2.25 6.30 12.27
N PRO A 154 -1.24 6.13 13.16
CA PRO A 154 -1.18 4.93 13.98
C PRO A 154 -2.56 4.80 14.57
N LYS A 155 -3.23 3.65 14.36
CA LYS A 155 -4.63 3.41 14.79
C LYS A 155 -4.80 4.15 16.10
N ALA A 156 -5.49 5.30 16.08
CA ALA A 156 -5.35 6.26 17.18
C ALA A 156 -5.59 5.48 18.46
N ARG A 157 -4.66 5.54 19.44
CA ARG A 157 -4.82 4.88 20.75
C ARG A 157 -6.28 5.01 21.13
N CYS A 158 -6.95 3.88 21.39
CA CYS A 158 -8.34 3.95 21.79
C CYS A 158 -8.46 4.90 22.98
N LYS A 159 -9.02 6.06 22.72
CA LYS A 159 -9.21 7.13 23.68
C LYS A 159 -10.49 7.86 23.32
N ASP A 160 -11.07 8.43 24.35
CA ASP A 160 -12.10 9.44 24.18
C ASP A 160 -11.41 10.72 23.68
N ASN A 161 -11.98 11.30 22.64
CA ASN A 161 -11.54 12.55 22.03
C ASN A 161 -12.31 13.75 22.62
N HIS A 162 -13.43 13.50 23.30
CA HIS A 162 -14.25 14.55 23.91
C HIS A 162 -14.16 14.54 25.45
N PRO A 163 -13.93 15.68 26.12
CA PRO A 163 -13.76 15.74 27.58
C PRO A 163 -15.00 15.32 28.38
N ALA A 164 -16.19 15.40 27.78
CA ALA A 164 -17.45 14.99 28.41
C ALA A 164 -17.79 13.50 28.22
N CYS A 165 -16.92 12.68 27.63
CA CYS A 165 -17.21 11.25 27.42
C CYS A 165 -17.38 10.47 28.73
N GLU A 166 -16.72 10.88 29.82
CA GLU A 166 -16.93 10.30 31.15
C GLU A 166 -18.33 10.59 31.68
N PHE A 167 -18.81 11.83 31.49
CA PHE A 167 -20.16 12.22 31.88
C PHE A 167 -21.22 11.46 31.07
N TRP A 168 -21.02 11.33 29.76
CA TRP A 168 -21.98 10.66 28.88
C TRP A 168 -21.99 9.14 29.00
N LEU A 169 -20.93 8.53 29.55
CA LEU A 169 -20.90 7.11 29.88
C LEU A 169 -22.04 6.72 30.83
N GLY A 170 -22.34 7.56 31.84
CA GLY A 170 -23.43 7.35 32.79
C GLY A 170 -24.83 7.63 32.22
N THR A 171 -24.95 7.88 30.91
CA THR A 171 -26.20 8.22 30.24
C THR A 171 -26.43 7.32 29.03
N ASN A 172 -27.64 7.32 28.47
CA ASN A 172 -27.96 6.52 27.28
C ASN A 172 -27.39 7.10 25.97
N LYS A 173 -26.35 7.95 26.00
CA LYS A 173 -25.82 8.59 24.80
C LYS A 173 -25.08 7.62 23.88
N CYS A 174 -24.47 6.56 24.41
CA CYS A 174 -23.85 5.52 23.59
C CYS A 174 -24.86 4.81 22.68
N THR A 175 -26.14 4.75 23.06
CA THR A 175 -27.24 4.17 22.27
C THR A 175 -28.04 5.22 21.50
N GLU A 176 -28.36 6.36 22.11
CA GLU A 176 -29.16 7.43 21.47
C GLU A 176 -28.36 8.23 20.44
N ASN A 177 -27.05 8.38 20.64
CA ASN A 177 -26.16 9.14 19.77
C ASN A 177 -24.96 8.29 19.34
N GLN A 178 -25.26 7.06 18.93
CA GLN A 178 -24.29 6.02 18.65
C GLN A 178 -23.18 6.47 17.71
N ARG A 179 -23.49 7.19 16.62
CA ARG A 179 -22.47 7.66 15.64
C ARG A 179 -21.47 8.62 16.25
N PHE A 180 -21.94 9.61 16.99
CA PHE A 180 -21.07 10.61 17.61
C PHE A 180 -20.23 9.94 18.70
N MET A 181 -20.89 9.15 19.55
CA MET A 181 -20.24 8.48 20.65
C MET A 181 -19.25 7.40 20.20
N SER A 182 -19.50 6.72 19.08
CA SER A 182 -18.57 5.75 18.49
C SER A 182 -17.35 6.38 17.82
N PHE A 183 -17.29 7.70 17.69
CA PHE A 183 -16.14 8.41 17.13
C PHE A 183 -15.42 9.22 18.20
N GLU A 184 -16.19 9.97 19.00
CA GLU A 184 -15.70 10.87 20.04
C GLU A 184 -15.48 10.17 21.39
N CYS A 185 -16.27 9.16 21.71
CA CYS A 185 -16.29 8.50 23.02
C CYS A 185 -16.11 6.99 22.92
N ARG A 186 -15.19 6.59 22.04
CA ARG A 186 -14.91 5.20 21.68
C ARG A 186 -14.56 4.33 22.87
N LYS A 187 -13.80 4.87 23.82
CA LYS A 187 -13.39 4.15 25.02
C LYS A 187 -14.53 4.07 26.01
N SER A 188 -15.18 5.19 26.32
CA SER A 188 -16.35 5.24 27.21
C SER A 188 -17.46 4.29 26.75
N CYS A 189 -17.82 4.30 25.47
CA CYS A 189 -18.91 3.47 24.97
C CYS A 189 -18.54 2.01 24.67
N GLY A 190 -17.36 1.57 25.09
CA GLY A 190 -16.92 0.17 24.92
C GLY A 190 -16.79 -0.25 23.45
N VAL A 191 -16.67 0.71 22.53
CA VAL A 191 -16.49 0.44 21.08
C VAL A 191 -15.11 -0.16 20.85
N CYS A 192 -14.15 0.16 21.71
CA CYS A 192 -12.84 -0.48 21.69
C CYS A 192 -12.85 -1.77 22.50
N THR A 193 -12.34 -2.84 21.87
CA THR A 193 -11.88 -4.02 22.60
C THR A 193 -10.42 -3.82 23.01
N ALA A 194 -9.98 -4.42 24.11
CA ALA A 194 -8.66 -4.18 24.72
C ALA A 194 -7.44 -4.56 23.84
N ASP A 195 -7.67 -5.17 22.67
CA ASP A 195 -6.64 -5.86 21.89
C ASP A 195 -6.46 -5.35 20.44
N GLU A 196 -7.14 -4.28 20.03
CA GLU A 196 -7.13 -3.88 18.61
C GLU A 196 -5.91 -3.05 18.16
N ASN A 197 -5.09 -2.57 19.10
CA ASN A 197 -4.03 -1.59 18.83
C ASN A 197 -2.60 -2.03 19.15
N CYS A 198 -2.39 -3.17 19.81
CA CYS A 198 -1.05 -3.69 20.10
C CYS A 198 -1.03 -5.20 19.89
N SER A 199 -1.23 -5.60 18.65
CA SER A 199 -1.10 -6.99 18.21
C SER A 199 0.10 -7.14 17.28
N ASP A 200 0.69 -8.33 17.28
CA ASP A 200 1.64 -8.73 16.26
C ASP A 200 0.87 -9.19 15.02
N GLU A 201 1.25 -8.65 13.87
CA GLU A 201 0.62 -8.96 12.58
C GLU A 201 1.28 -10.16 11.88
N HIS A 202 2.34 -10.73 12.48
CA HIS A 202 3.06 -11.90 11.99
C HIS A 202 3.38 -12.89 13.09
N VAL A 203 3.24 -14.19 12.79
CA VAL A 203 3.57 -15.31 13.69
C VAL A 203 5.02 -15.31 14.16
N ASN A 204 5.93 -14.76 13.34
CA ASN A 204 7.37 -14.72 13.64
C ASN A 204 7.80 -13.48 14.44
N CYS A 205 6.89 -12.58 14.80
CA CYS A 205 7.24 -11.37 15.54
C CYS A 205 7.98 -11.67 16.85
N GLY A 206 7.58 -12.73 17.56
CA GLY A 206 8.28 -13.16 18.78
C GLY A 206 9.72 -13.60 18.53
N PHE A 207 9.95 -14.33 17.42
CA PHE A 207 11.29 -14.74 17.01
C PHE A 207 12.15 -13.53 16.62
N CYS A 208 11.63 -12.66 15.75
CA CYS A 208 12.34 -11.47 15.29
C CYS A 208 12.66 -10.51 16.45
N ALA A 209 11.74 -10.33 17.41
CA ALA A 209 12.02 -9.55 18.61
C ALA A 209 13.10 -10.21 19.49
N SER A 210 13.08 -11.54 19.61
CA SER A 210 14.10 -12.29 20.37
C SER A 210 15.50 -12.22 19.74
N THR A 211 15.60 -12.02 18.43
CA THR A 211 16.87 -11.84 17.70
C THR A 211 17.33 -10.38 17.62
N GLY A 212 16.59 -9.44 18.24
CA GLY A 212 16.98 -8.03 18.31
C GLY A 212 16.50 -7.17 17.13
N GLU A 213 15.61 -7.67 16.28
CA GLU A 213 15.12 -6.94 15.09
C GLU A 213 14.40 -5.64 15.45
N CYS A 214 13.88 -5.50 16.68
CA CYS A 214 13.28 -4.23 17.12
C CYS A 214 14.26 -3.05 17.08
N ALA A 215 15.56 -3.30 17.23
CA ALA A 215 16.60 -2.27 17.15
C ALA A 215 17.26 -2.20 15.76
N VAL A 216 17.36 -3.35 15.08
CA VAL A 216 18.03 -3.47 13.78
C VAL A 216 17.12 -3.08 12.61
N ASN A 217 15.83 -3.40 12.71
CA ASN A 217 14.80 -3.12 11.70
C ASN A 217 13.55 -2.47 12.33
N PRO A 218 13.69 -1.28 12.94
CA PRO A 218 12.59 -0.63 13.64
C PRO A 218 11.44 -0.26 12.69
N GLY A 219 11.70 0.05 11.41
CA GLY A 219 10.64 0.39 10.45
C GLY A 219 9.62 -0.73 10.31
N TYR A 220 10.09 -1.95 10.01
CA TYR A 220 9.23 -3.13 9.89
C TYR A 220 8.66 -3.56 11.25
N MET A 221 9.51 -3.61 12.28
CA MET A 221 9.14 -4.19 13.57
C MET A 221 8.17 -3.31 14.37
N LEU A 222 8.31 -1.99 14.35
CA LEU A 222 7.35 -1.08 15.00
C LEU A 222 5.99 -1.07 14.29
N PHE A 223 5.95 -1.48 13.03
CA PHE A 223 4.73 -1.49 12.25
C PHE A 223 4.01 -2.85 12.32
N SER A 224 4.74 -3.96 12.14
CA SER A 224 4.18 -5.31 12.06
C SER A 224 4.24 -6.09 13.37
N CYS A 225 5.13 -5.72 14.30
CA CYS A 225 5.44 -6.50 15.51
C CYS A 225 5.35 -5.63 16.78
N LYS A 226 4.31 -4.80 16.85
CA LYS A 226 4.08 -3.80 17.91
C LYS A 226 4.06 -4.42 19.31
N MET A 227 3.43 -5.60 19.44
CA MET A 227 3.35 -6.31 20.71
C MET A 227 4.72 -6.88 21.09
N SER A 228 5.37 -7.59 20.17
CA SER A 228 6.69 -8.21 20.39
C SER A 228 7.80 -7.18 20.66
N CYS A 229 7.73 -6.00 20.04
CA CYS A 229 8.67 -4.90 20.29
C CYS A 229 8.25 -3.95 21.42
N LYS A 230 7.17 -4.26 22.14
CA LYS A 230 6.70 -3.51 23.32
C LYS A 230 6.46 -2.02 23.03
N VAL A 231 5.89 -1.74 21.86
CA VAL A 231 5.60 -0.38 21.40
C VAL A 231 4.15 -0.05 21.74
N SER A 232 3.94 0.98 22.55
CA SER A 232 2.63 1.42 23.09
C SER A 232 2.01 2.57 22.32
#